data_AF-A0A135UNG5-F1
#
_entry.id   AF-A0A135UNG5-F1
#
_cell.length_a   1.000
_cell.length_b   1.000
_cell.length_c   1.000
_cell.angle_alpha   90.00
_cell.angle_beta   90.00
_cell.angle_gamma   90.00
#
_symmetry.space_group_name_H-M   'P 1'
#
loop_
_entity.id
_entity.type
_entity.pdbx_description
1 polymer ?
#
loop_
_entity_poly.entity_id
_entity_poly.type
_entity_poly.pdbx_seq_one_letter_code
_entity_poly.pdbx_strand_id
1 'polypeptide(L)'
;MYNTLTRAQNTFGFFTTVAFFVAAFIAASDLITPRAPSVGSLKTTNVQVVKGRPHYYSSKKEEYAIIKFSLDADLSELFTWNTKQVFVYVTAEWPDSSKKAAGTNATNQAVIWDQIITAPSSDHLANIGPAAMRKLRKSAEGKSIDPNRGKLHIKNQKPKYQITHPSSKIAEADKVVLKLHYNVQPWVGILTWNQNIDIGGWKALKGGVSKVFKLPALKVKEKKP
;
A
#
# COMPACT_ATOMS: atom_id res chain seq x y z
N MET A 1 -15.21 45.44 28.91
CA MET A 1 -16.56 44.99 28.49
C MET A 1 -16.44 43.57 27.96
N TYR A 2 -16.94 42.56 28.70
CA TYR A 2 -16.90 41.16 28.27
C TYR A 2 -18.07 40.90 27.31
N ASN A 3 -17.88 41.16 26.02
CA ASN A 3 -18.92 40.83 25.04
C ASN A 3 -19.02 39.30 24.89
N THR A 4 -20.22 38.75 24.65
CA THR A 4 -20.45 37.30 24.51
C THR A 4 -19.51 36.66 23.48
N LEU A 5 -19.19 37.39 22.41
CA LEU A 5 -18.22 36.99 21.40
C LEU A 5 -16.80 36.76 21.97
N THR A 6 -16.33 37.65 22.86
CA THR A 6 -15.00 37.50 23.49
C THR A 6 -14.92 36.30 24.42
N ARG A 7 -16.02 35.99 25.12
CA ARG A 7 -16.12 34.79 25.96
C ARG A 7 -16.13 33.51 25.11
N ALA A 8 -16.88 33.50 24.01
CA ALA A 8 -16.92 32.37 23.08
C ALA A 8 -15.55 32.13 22.44
N GLN A 9 -14.86 33.18 22.01
CA GLN A 9 -13.51 33.10 21.47
C GLN A 9 -12.52 32.50 22.48
N ASN A 10 -12.56 32.93 23.74
CA ASN A 10 -11.69 32.39 24.79
C ASN A 10 -12.00 30.92 25.11
N THR A 11 -13.28 30.54 25.20
CA THR A 11 -13.68 29.13 25.41
C THR A 11 -13.25 28.25 24.24
N PHE A 12 -13.44 28.71 23.00
CA PHE A 12 -13.01 27.97 21.81
C PHE A 12 -11.48 27.87 21.75
N GLY A 13 -10.75 28.95 22.05
CA GLY A 13 -9.29 28.95 22.12
C GLY A 13 -8.75 27.99 23.19
N PHE A 14 -9.39 27.94 24.36
CA PHE A 14 -9.04 26.98 25.41
C PHE A 14 -9.33 25.54 24.96
N PHE A 15 -10.52 25.28 24.40
CA PHE A 15 -10.89 23.97 23.88
C PHE A 15 -9.92 23.47 22.80
N THR A 16 -9.59 24.31 21.82
CA THR A 16 -8.64 23.92 20.76
C THR A 16 -7.26 23.65 21.33
N THR A 17 -6.78 24.49 22.26
CA THR A 17 -5.50 24.28 22.95
C THR A 17 -5.47 22.91 23.63
N VAL A 18 -6.47 22.58 24.45
CA VAL A 18 -6.58 21.27 25.12
C VAL A 18 -6.65 20.14 24.10
N ALA A 19 -7.45 20.30 23.04
CA ALA A 19 -7.57 19.30 21.97
C ALA A 19 -6.23 19.04 21.26
N PHE A 20 -5.44 20.09 20.99
CA PHE A 20 -4.11 19.96 20.39
C PHE A 20 -3.11 19.27 21.32
N PHE A 21 -3.15 19.56 22.64
CA PHE A 21 -2.30 18.85 23.59
C PHE A 21 -2.65 17.36 23.65
N VAL A 22 -3.93 17.01 23.75
CA VAL A 22 -4.37 15.60 23.73
C VAL A 22 -3.99 14.93 22.40
N ALA A 23 -4.18 15.61 21.27
CA ALA A 23 -3.77 15.13 19.96
C ALA A 23 -2.25 14.90 19.88
N ALA A 24 -1.43 15.78 20.46
CA ALA A 24 0.02 15.62 20.52
C ALA A 24 0.43 14.43 21.38
N PHE A 25 -0.21 14.20 22.53
CA PHE A 25 0.01 13.01 23.36
C PHE A 25 -0.37 11.73 22.64
N ILE A 26 -1.47 11.75 21.88
CA ILE A 26 -1.90 10.64 21.05
C ILE A 26 -0.85 10.34 19.97
N ALA A 27 -0.41 11.36 19.23
CA ALA A 27 0.61 11.20 18.20
C ALA A 27 1.95 10.69 18.79
N ALA A 28 2.36 11.20 19.95
CA ALA A 28 3.60 10.77 20.61
C ALA A 28 3.55 9.33 21.13
N SER A 29 2.41 8.91 21.71
CA SER A 29 2.26 7.54 22.21
C SER A 29 2.21 6.49 21.08
N ASP A 30 1.73 6.86 19.90
CA ASP A 30 1.79 6.01 18.71
C ASP A 30 3.23 5.75 18.23
N LEU A 31 4.14 6.72 18.39
CA LEU A 31 5.56 6.56 18.04
C LEU A 31 6.31 5.54 18.91
N ILE A 32 5.85 5.35 20.15
CA ILE A 32 6.48 4.43 21.11
C ILE A 32 5.96 3.00 20.93
N THR A 33 4.84 2.82 20.23
CA THR A 33 4.24 1.50 20.03
C THR A 33 5.12 0.65 19.10
N PRO A 34 5.54 -0.56 19.51
CA PRO A 34 6.38 -1.43 18.69
C PRO A 34 5.63 -1.91 17.45
N ARG A 35 6.35 -2.05 16.34
CA ARG A 35 5.82 -2.45 15.03
C ARG A 35 6.84 -3.32 14.31
N ALA A 36 6.55 -4.59 14.09
CA ALA A 36 7.40 -5.50 13.34
C ALA A 36 6.62 -6.26 12.25
N PRO A 37 6.29 -5.59 11.14
CA PRO A 37 5.64 -6.26 10.02
C PRO A 37 6.56 -7.34 9.42
N SER A 38 5.97 -8.47 9.04
CA SER A 38 6.71 -9.60 8.47
C SER A 38 6.13 -10.03 7.13
N VAL A 39 6.99 -10.40 6.18
CA VAL A 39 6.57 -10.97 4.89
C VAL A 39 7.09 -12.39 4.80
N GLY A 40 6.17 -13.35 4.73
CA GLY A 40 6.51 -14.76 4.60
C GLY A 40 6.92 -15.11 3.17
N SER A 41 6.20 -14.62 2.16
CA SER A 41 6.58 -14.84 0.77
C SER A 41 6.03 -13.79 -0.19
N LEU A 42 6.86 -13.37 -1.15
CA LEU A 42 6.44 -12.61 -2.32
C LEU A 42 7.02 -13.27 -3.56
N LYS A 43 6.16 -13.87 -4.39
CA LYS A 43 6.60 -14.62 -5.58
C LYS A 43 5.73 -14.33 -6.79
N THR A 44 6.36 -14.24 -7.96
CA THR A 44 5.67 -14.20 -9.24
C THR A 44 5.11 -15.58 -9.59
N THR A 45 3.85 -15.65 -10.02
CA THR A 45 3.22 -16.90 -10.47
C THR A 45 3.19 -17.02 -11.98
N ASN A 46 2.86 -15.93 -12.67
CA ASN A 46 2.76 -15.90 -14.12
C ASN A 46 3.08 -14.51 -14.64
N VAL A 47 3.93 -14.44 -15.65
CA VAL A 47 4.36 -13.18 -16.25
C VAL A 47 4.07 -13.26 -17.73
N GLN A 48 3.44 -12.22 -18.29
CA GLN A 48 3.10 -12.16 -19.71
C GLN A 48 3.43 -10.77 -20.23
N VAL A 49 3.96 -10.69 -21.44
CA VAL A 49 4.14 -9.43 -22.17
C VAL A 49 3.27 -9.46 -23.41
N VAL A 50 2.47 -8.41 -23.58
CA VAL A 50 1.53 -8.26 -24.69
C VAL A 50 1.77 -6.91 -25.35
N LYS A 51 1.66 -6.87 -26.68
CA LYS A 51 1.71 -5.63 -27.45
C LYS A 51 0.31 -5.21 -27.84
N GLY A 52 -0.10 -4.02 -27.46
CA GLY A 52 -1.45 -3.54 -27.70
C GLY A 52 -1.63 -2.06 -27.34
N ARG A 53 -2.89 -1.65 -27.17
CA ARG A 53 -3.23 -0.33 -26.64
C ARG A 53 -3.55 -0.49 -25.15
N PRO A 54 -2.65 -0.11 -24.23
CA PRO A 54 -2.87 -0.27 -22.79
C PRO A 54 -3.98 0.67 -22.27
N HIS A 55 -4.17 1.83 -22.90
CA HIS A 55 -5.28 2.75 -22.65
C HIS A 55 -6.11 2.93 -23.91
N TYR A 56 -7.45 2.97 -23.74
CA TYR A 56 -8.40 3.11 -24.84
C TYR A 56 -8.14 4.36 -25.70
N TYR A 57 -7.73 5.45 -25.07
CA TYR A 57 -7.46 6.73 -25.72
C TYR A 57 -6.05 6.87 -26.30
N SER A 58 -5.15 5.90 -26.09
CA SER A 58 -3.80 5.97 -26.67
C SER A 58 -3.80 5.46 -28.11
N SER A 59 -3.36 6.31 -29.05
CA SER A 59 -3.17 5.92 -30.45
C SER A 59 -1.97 4.96 -30.63
N LYS A 60 -0.99 5.03 -29.71
CA LYS A 60 0.27 4.27 -29.77
C LYS A 60 0.08 2.83 -29.29
N LYS A 61 0.65 1.89 -30.05
CA LYS A 61 0.74 0.48 -29.66
C LYS A 61 2.05 0.27 -28.91
N GLU A 62 1.95 -0.11 -27.65
CA GLU A 62 3.08 -0.30 -26.75
C GLU A 62 3.06 -1.71 -26.15
N GLU A 63 4.22 -2.15 -25.69
CA GLU A 63 4.32 -3.39 -24.93
C GLU A 63 4.00 -3.11 -23.47
N TYR A 64 3.10 -3.91 -22.90
CA TYR A 64 2.79 -3.88 -21.49
C TYR A 64 2.93 -5.27 -20.88
N ALA A 65 3.37 -5.32 -19.63
CA ALA A 65 3.52 -6.56 -18.88
C ALA A 65 2.35 -6.74 -17.89
N ILE A 66 1.86 -7.98 -17.82
CA ILE A 66 0.89 -8.46 -16.85
C ILE A 66 1.63 -9.41 -15.92
N ILE A 67 1.86 -8.98 -14.68
CA ILE A 67 2.59 -9.75 -13.67
C ILE A 67 1.58 -10.25 -12.62
N LYS A 68 1.34 -11.55 -12.59
CA LYS A 68 0.60 -12.21 -11.51
C LYS A 68 1.55 -12.63 -10.41
N PHE A 69 1.12 -12.48 -9.16
CA PHE A 69 1.95 -12.78 -8.00
C PHE A 69 1.14 -13.46 -6.89
N SER A 70 1.85 -14.05 -5.94
CA SER A 70 1.31 -14.47 -4.65
C SER A 70 2.07 -13.75 -3.55
N LEU A 71 1.33 -13.30 -2.54
CA LEU A 71 1.83 -12.54 -1.41
C LEU A 71 1.31 -13.19 -0.12
N ASP A 72 2.22 -13.47 0.79
CA ASP A 72 1.94 -13.88 2.16
C ASP A 72 2.66 -12.91 3.10
N ALA A 73 1.89 -12.04 3.77
CA ALA A 73 2.42 -11.01 4.65
C ALA A 73 1.56 -10.83 5.89
N ASP A 74 2.21 -10.63 7.03
CA ASP A 74 1.57 -10.25 8.28
C ASP A 74 1.90 -8.79 8.61
N LEU A 75 0.89 -7.95 8.42
CA LEU A 75 0.90 -6.52 8.71
C LEU A 75 0.01 -6.18 9.91
N SER A 76 -0.43 -7.19 10.68
CA SER A 76 -1.34 -7.00 11.82
C SER A 76 -0.76 -6.07 12.88
N GLU A 77 0.55 -6.14 13.12
CA GLU A 77 1.27 -5.28 14.08
C GLU A 77 1.30 -3.79 13.68
N LEU A 78 0.96 -3.45 12.43
CA LEU A 78 0.81 -2.05 12.02
C LEU A 78 -0.51 -1.42 12.49
N PHE A 79 -1.47 -2.24 12.94
CA PHE A 79 -2.74 -1.78 13.46
C PHE A 79 -2.65 -1.55 14.96
N THR A 80 -2.32 -0.31 15.32
CA THR A 80 -2.41 0.19 16.69
C THR A 80 -3.79 0.79 16.93
N TRP A 81 -4.01 1.29 18.15
CA TRP A 81 -5.20 2.05 18.52
C TRP A 81 -5.32 3.40 17.76
N ASN A 82 -4.21 3.95 17.25
CA ASN A 82 -4.18 5.20 16.48
C ASN A 82 -4.20 4.96 14.96
N THR A 83 -4.07 3.73 14.47
CA THR A 83 -4.09 3.45 13.04
C THR A 83 -5.50 3.60 12.48
N LYS A 84 -5.68 4.49 11.49
CA LYS A 84 -6.93 4.62 10.75
C LYS A 84 -7.00 3.59 9.62
N GLN A 85 -5.94 3.52 8.83
CA GLN A 85 -5.84 2.64 7.66
C GLN A 85 -4.37 2.39 7.28
N VAL A 86 -4.11 1.24 6.69
CA VAL A 86 -2.82 0.87 6.10
C VAL A 86 -3.02 0.73 4.60
N PHE A 87 -2.27 1.50 3.82
CA PHE A 87 -2.20 1.39 2.38
C PHE A 87 -1.06 0.46 2.02
N VAL A 88 -1.35 -0.67 1.40
CA VAL A 88 -0.36 -1.67 1.00
C VAL A 88 -0.31 -1.71 -0.51
N TYR A 89 0.89 -1.75 -1.09
CA TYR A 89 1.04 -1.82 -2.53
C TYR A 89 2.28 -2.60 -2.93
N VAL A 90 2.20 -3.24 -4.10
CA VAL A 90 3.30 -4.00 -4.69
C VAL A 90 3.78 -3.25 -5.92
N THR A 91 5.08 -3.02 -5.97
CA THR A 91 5.77 -2.40 -7.10
C THR A 91 6.58 -3.44 -7.86
N ALA A 92 6.70 -3.25 -9.17
CA ALA A 92 7.71 -3.89 -9.99
C ALA A 92 8.85 -2.87 -10.19
N GLU A 93 10.06 -3.29 -9.87
CA GLU A 93 11.27 -2.49 -10.02
C GLU A 93 12.23 -3.15 -10.99
N TRP A 94 12.84 -2.35 -11.86
CA TRP A 94 13.86 -2.80 -12.80
C TRP A 94 14.90 -1.69 -13.04
N PRO A 95 16.18 -2.04 -13.27
CA PRO A 95 17.22 -1.06 -13.56
C PRO A 95 16.94 -0.32 -14.87
N ASP A 96 17.32 0.96 -14.95
CA ASP A 96 17.37 1.65 -16.24
C ASP A 96 18.54 1.10 -17.08
N SER A 97 18.22 0.50 -18.22
CA SER A 97 19.20 -0.01 -19.19
C SER A 97 19.82 1.10 -20.06
N SER A 98 19.42 2.36 -19.89
CA SER A 98 19.98 3.47 -20.66
C SER A 98 21.42 3.78 -20.24
N LYS A 99 22.34 3.93 -21.21
CA LYS A 99 23.76 4.26 -20.97
C LYS A 99 23.99 5.58 -20.21
N LYS A 100 22.94 6.39 -20.01
CA LYS A 100 23.00 7.65 -19.23
C LYS A 100 22.95 7.44 -17.72
N ALA A 101 22.55 6.26 -17.24
CA ALA A 101 22.44 5.93 -15.82
C ALA A 101 23.71 5.29 -15.23
N ALA A 102 24.82 5.21 -15.98
CA ALA A 102 26.06 4.57 -15.49
C ALA A 102 26.72 5.26 -14.27
N GLY A 103 26.27 6.47 -13.90
CA GLY A 103 26.73 7.19 -12.70
C GLY A 103 25.66 7.39 -11.61
N THR A 104 24.40 7.01 -11.86
CA THR A 104 23.27 7.24 -10.94
C THR A 104 22.40 5.98 -10.96
N ASN A 105 22.18 5.35 -9.80
CA ASN A 105 21.32 4.15 -9.65
C ASN A 105 19.84 4.46 -9.96
N ALA A 106 19.53 4.83 -11.21
CA ALA A 106 18.19 5.09 -11.68
C ALA A 106 17.48 3.74 -11.87
N THR A 107 16.56 3.44 -10.97
CA THR A 107 15.68 2.27 -11.07
C THR A 107 14.29 2.74 -11.47
N ASN A 108 13.72 2.13 -12.49
CA ASN A 108 12.33 2.31 -12.83
C ASN A 108 11.46 1.54 -11.83
N GLN A 109 10.38 2.17 -11.36
CA GLN A 109 9.45 1.58 -10.41
C GLN A 109 8.02 1.84 -10.88
N ALA A 110 7.19 0.80 -10.88
CA ALA A 110 5.78 0.92 -11.23
C ALA A 110 4.90 0.09 -10.30
N VAL A 111 3.79 0.66 -9.83
CA VAL A 111 2.82 -0.05 -8.98
C VAL A 111 1.99 -1.01 -9.82
N ILE A 112 1.91 -2.28 -9.41
CA ILE A 112 1.10 -3.30 -10.11
C ILE A 112 -0.19 -3.65 -9.37
N TRP A 113 -0.21 -3.43 -8.05
CA TRP A 113 -1.33 -3.76 -7.18
C TRP A 113 -1.28 -2.92 -5.91
N ASP A 114 -2.44 -2.60 -5.38
CA ASP A 114 -2.64 -1.87 -4.13
C ASP A 114 -3.84 -2.45 -3.36
N GLN A 115 -3.90 -2.22 -2.06
CA GLN A 115 -5.07 -2.46 -1.23
C GLN A 115 -5.05 -1.53 -0.02
N ILE A 116 -6.19 -0.95 0.29
CA ILE A 116 -6.40 -0.21 1.53
C ILE A 116 -7.01 -1.18 2.55
N ILE A 117 -6.36 -1.32 3.69
CA ILE A 117 -6.85 -2.11 4.82
C ILE A 117 -7.23 -1.11 5.92
N THR A 118 -8.52 -0.99 6.20
CA THR A 118 -9.04 -0.07 7.23
C THR A 118 -8.98 -0.70 8.61
N ALA A 119 -8.73 0.10 9.64
CA ALA A 119 -8.90 -0.36 11.01
C ALA A 119 -10.38 -0.71 11.28
N PRO A 120 -10.67 -1.63 12.21
CA PRO A 120 -12.06 -2.03 12.50
C PRO A 120 -12.98 -0.87 12.88
N SER A 121 -12.45 0.12 13.60
CA SER A 121 -13.17 1.34 13.96
C SER A 121 -13.52 2.22 12.76
N SER A 122 -12.81 2.06 11.64
CA SER A 122 -12.88 2.89 10.43
C SER A 122 -13.60 2.21 9.26
N ASP A 123 -14.06 0.98 9.44
CA ASP A 123 -14.57 0.16 8.34
C ASP A 123 -15.94 0.70 7.87
N HIS A 124 -15.95 1.39 6.74
CA HIS A 124 -17.15 2.02 6.16
C HIS A 124 -18.13 1.02 5.52
N LEU A 125 -17.95 -0.28 5.78
CA LEU A 125 -19.02 -1.29 5.66
C LEU A 125 -20.24 -1.00 6.56
N ALA A 126 -20.28 0.14 7.25
CA ALA A 126 -21.45 0.71 7.89
C ALA A 126 -22.51 1.31 6.92
N ASN A 127 -22.27 1.40 5.61
CA ASN A 127 -23.32 1.76 4.62
C ASN A 127 -24.25 0.59 4.27
N ILE A 128 -24.63 -0.20 5.27
CA ILE A 128 -25.67 -1.22 5.13
C ILE A 128 -26.86 -0.75 5.94
N GLY A 129 -28.06 -0.86 5.36
CA GLY A 129 -29.31 -0.37 5.93
C GLY A 129 -29.51 -0.74 7.41
N PRO A 130 -30.39 -0.04 8.13
CA PRO A 130 -30.48 -0.07 9.59
C PRO A 130 -30.61 -1.48 10.20
N ALA A 131 -31.24 -2.42 9.50
CA ALA A 131 -31.36 -3.82 9.91
C ALA A 131 -30.01 -4.57 9.93
N ALA A 132 -29.17 -4.36 8.91
CA ALA A 132 -27.86 -4.96 8.84
C ALA A 132 -26.88 -4.30 9.81
N MET A 133 -26.98 -2.98 10.01
CA MET A 133 -26.19 -2.27 11.00
C MET A 133 -26.46 -2.77 12.42
N ARG A 134 -27.73 -3.03 12.78
CA ARG A 134 -28.07 -3.65 14.08
C ARG A 134 -27.48 -5.05 14.23
N LYS A 135 -27.50 -5.85 13.15
CA LYS A 135 -26.92 -7.20 13.13
C LYS A 135 -25.40 -7.17 13.22
N LEU A 136 -24.74 -6.21 12.56
CA LEU A 136 -23.30 -6.00 12.61
C LEU A 136 -22.85 -5.48 13.98
N ARG A 137 -23.54 -4.50 14.57
CA ARG A 137 -23.24 -3.99 15.93
C ARG A 137 -23.37 -5.09 16.97
N LYS A 138 -24.48 -5.85 16.95
CA LYS A 138 -24.66 -7.02 17.83
C LYS A 138 -23.64 -8.14 17.58
N SER A 139 -23.15 -8.26 16.35
CA SER A 139 -22.09 -9.22 15.99
C SER A 139 -20.69 -8.71 16.35
N ALA A 140 -20.50 -7.40 16.50
CA ALA A 140 -19.23 -6.76 16.83
C ALA A 140 -19.07 -6.47 18.33
N GLU A 141 -20.16 -6.38 19.08
CA GLU A 141 -20.14 -6.31 20.55
C GLU A 141 -19.35 -7.50 21.13
N GLY A 142 -18.26 -7.19 21.82
CA GLY A 142 -17.38 -8.18 22.45
C GLY A 142 -16.41 -8.90 21.52
N LYS A 143 -16.42 -8.64 20.20
CA LYS A 143 -15.37 -9.15 19.30
C LYS A 143 -14.20 -8.19 19.28
N SER A 144 -13.03 -8.68 19.69
CA SER A 144 -11.76 -8.04 19.37
C SER A 144 -11.63 -7.88 17.85
N ILE A 145 -10.86 -6.88 17.44
CA ILE A 145 -10.36 -6.69 16.06
C ILE A 145 -10.16 -8.06 15.39
N ASP A 146 -10.75 -8.26 14.20
CA ASP A 146 -10.60 -9.52 13.45
C ASP A 146 -9.12 -9.95 13.48
N PRO A 147 -8.77 -11.10 14.10
CA PRO A 147 -7.39 -11.51 14.31
C PRO A 147 -6.64 -11.81 13.00
N ASN A 148 -7.37 -11.84 11.86
CA ASN A 148 -6.81 -11.97 10.52
C ASN A 148 -6.62 -10.62 9.82
N ARG A 149 -7.03 -9.50 10.41
CA ARG A 149 -6.87 -8.18 9.79
C ARG A 149 -5.39 -7.80 9.75
N GLY A 150 -4.95 -7.34 8.58
CA GLY A 150 -3.53 -7.11 8.30
C GLY A 150 -2.78 -8.37 7.85
N LYS A 151 -3.36 -9.57 7.95
CA LYS A 151 -2.78 -10.79 7.36
C LYS A 151 -3.25 -10.92 5.92
N LEU A 152 -2.32 -10.81 4.99
CA LEU A 152 -2.55 -10.89 3.55
C LEU A 152 -2.11 -12.26 3.04
N HIS A 153 -3.07 -13.10 2.68
CA HIS A 153 -2.80 -14.40 2.05
C HIS A 153 -3.38 -14.41 0.62
N ILE A 154 -2.63 -13.86 -0.33
CA ILE A 154 -3.07 -13.64 -1.70
C ILE A 154 -2.39 -14.65 -2.61
N LYS A 155 -3.18 -15.46 -3.33
CA LYS A 155 -2.68 -16.46 -4.29
C LYS A 155 -3.05 -16.09 -5.71
N ASN A 156 -2.05 -16.11 -6.60
CA ASN A 156 -2.22 -15.89 -8.05
C ASN A 156 -3.02 -14.62 -8.39
N GLN A 157 -2.75 -13.54 -7.66
CA GLN A 157 -3.38 -12.24 -7.83
C GLN A 157 -3.12 -11.71 -9.22
N LYS A 158 -4.19 -11.28 -9.90
CA LYS A 158 -4.05 -10.49 -11.12
C LYS A 158 -3.63 -9.06 -10.75
N PRO A 159 -2.71 -8.45 -11.51
CA PRO A 159 -2.35 -7.07 -11.25
C PRO A 159 -3.56 -6.17 -11.54
N LYS A 160 -3.69 -5.10 -10.77
CA LYS A 160 -4.66 -4.04 -11.02
C LYS A 160 -4.20 -3.15 -12.17
N TYR A 161 -2.89 -2.87 -12.20
CA TYR A 161 -2.27 -2.00 -13.19
C TYR A 161 -1.29 -2.77 -14.05
N GLN A 162 -1.33 -2.47 -15.35
CA GLN A 162 -0.36 -2.99 -16.32
C GLN A 162 0.81 -2.04 -16.38
N ILE A 163 2.03 -2.56 -16.53
CA ILE A 163 3.24 -1.74 -16.60
C ILE A 163 3.71 -1.61 -18.03
N THR A 164 4.10 -0.40 -18.42
CA THR A 164 4.75 -0.10 -19.70
C THR A 164 6.15 0.46 -19.45
N HIS A 165 6.98 0.47 -20.49
CA HIS A 165 8.29 1.10 -20.45
C HIS A 165 8.27 2.42 -21.22
N PRO A 166 9.00 3.47 -20.78
CA PRO A 166 9.14 4.70 -21.56
C PRO A 166 9.71 4.49 -22.98
N SER A 167 10.51 3.45 -23.20
CA SER A 167 11.00 3.05 -24.54
C SER A 167 9.98 2.25 -25.37
N SER A 168 8.75 2.06 -24.86
CA SER A 168 7.68 1.21 -25.42
C SER A 168 8.00 -0.29 -25.49
N LYS A 169 9.21 -0.72 -25.09
CA LYS A 169 9.67 -2.10 -25.11
C LYS A 169 9.95 -2.61 -23.70
N ILE A 170 8.90 -3.08 -23.03
CA ILE A 170 9.04 -3.61 -21.66
C ILE A 170 9.69 -5.00 -21.65
N ALA A 171 9.60 -5.78 -22.74
CA ALA A 171 10.21 -7.12 -22.80
C ALA A 171 11.75 -7.10 -22.68
N GLU A 172 12.39 -5.98 -23.02
CA GLU A 172 13.84 -5.79 -22.91
C GLU A 172 14.28 -5.47 -21.46
N ALA A 173 13.34 -5.22 -20.54
CA ALA A 173 13.66 -4.99 -19.14
C ALA A 173 14.16 -6.29 -18.48
N ASP A 174 15.43 -6.26 -18.07
CA ASP A 174 16.07 -7.35 -17.35
C ASP A 174 16.09 -7.07 -15.85
N LYS A 175 16.20 -8.15 -15.05
CA LYS A 175 16.31 -8.10 -13.59
C LYS A 175 15.12 -7.41 -12.89
N VAL A 176 13.90 -7.79 -13.26
CA VAL A 176 12.68 -7.29 -12.61
C VAL A 176 12.53 -7.94 -11.23
N VAL A 177 12.15 -7.13 -10.24
CA VAL A 177 11.90 -7.55 -8.85
C VAL A 177 10.57 -6.98 -8.39
N LEU A 178 9.79 -7.74 -7.63
CA LEU A 178 8.63 -7.22 -6.92
C LEU A 178 9.03 -6.76 -5.53
N LYS A 179 8.54 -5.58 -5.10
CA LYS A 179 8.68 -5.10 -3.74
C LYS A 179 7.33 -4.78 -3.11
N LEU A 180 7.16 -5.18 -1.87
CA LEU A 180 6.02 -4.81 -1.04
C LEU A 180 6.33 -3.52 -0.30
N HIS A 181 5.39 -2.59 -0.35
CA HIS A 181 5.42 -1.34 0.39
C HIS A 181 4.15 -1.19 1.20
N TYR A 182 4.24 -0.43 2.29
CA TYR A 182 3.08 -0.03 3.06
C TYR A 182 3.25 1.40 3.57
N ASN A 183 2.13 2.10 3.70
CA ASN A 183 2.00 3.38 4.36
C ASN A 183 0.91 3.27 5.43
N VAL A 184 1.24 3.62 6.68
CA VAL A 184 0.31 3.66 7.80
C VAL A 184 -0.17 5.08 7.98
N GLN A 185 -1.49 5.26 7.88
CA GLN A 185 -2.15 6.52 8.17
C GLN A 185 -2.77 6.48 9.57
N PRO A 186 -2.28 7.32 10.50
CA PRO A 186 -2.89 7.45 11.81
C PRO A 186 -4.18 8.29 11.75
N TRP A 187 -4.98 8.22 12.80
CA TRP A 187 -6.06 9.17 13.07
C TRP A 187 -5.51 10.55 13.37
N VAL A 188 -4.45 10.61 14.19
CA VAL A 188 -3.76 11.84 14.56
C VAL A 188 -2.26 11.57 14.57
N GLY A 189 -1.50 12.30 13.76
CA GLY A 189 -0.04 12.16 13.69
C GLY A 189 0.49 12.14 12.27
N ILE A 190 1.75 11.72 12.13
CA ILE A 190 2.48 11.72 10.86
C ILE A 190 2.26 10.39 10.14
N LEU A 191 2.14 10.44 8.81
CA LEU A 191 2.13 9.25 7.97
C LEU A 191 3.47 8.52 8.10
N THR A 192 3.43 7.21 8.37
CA THR A 192 4.66 6.38 8.42
C THR A 192 4.65 5.38 7.27
N TRP A 193 5.83 4.95 6.83
CA TRP A 193 5.98 4.06 5.68
C TRP A 193 7.01 2.97 5.95
N ASN A 194 7.26 2.12 4.95
CA ASN A 194 8.26 1.06 5.03
C ASN A 194 9.64 1.61 5.40
N GLN A 195 10.23 1.05 6.46
CA GLN A 195 11.59 1.39 6.89
C GLN A 195 12.58 0.36 6.36
N ASN A 196 13.74 0.84 5.95
CA ASN A 196 14.87 0.00 5.51
C ASN A 196 15.85 -0.31 6.66
N ILE A 197 15.66 0.33 7.80
CA ILE A 197 16.48 0.19 9.01
C ILE A 197 15.57 0.01 10.23
N ASP A 198 16.09 -0.66 11.26
CA ASP A 198 15.40 -0.74 12.54
C ASP A 198 15.55 0.59 13.29
N ILE A 199 14.44 1.16 13.76
CA ILE A 199 14.41 2.37 14.56
C ILE A 199 13.70 2.06 15.88
N GLY A 200 14.46 1.71 16.92
CA GLY A 200 13.92 1.34 18.22
C GLY A 200 12.96 0.15 18.14
N GLY A 201 11.69 0.36 18.55
CA GLY A 201 10.62 -0.62 18.48
C GLY A 201 10.04 -0.84 17.07
N TRP A 202 10.46 -0.04 16.08
CA TRP A 202 10.05 -0.17 14.69
C TRP A 202 11.06 -1.00 13.93
N LYS A 203 10.62 -2.13 13.38
CA LYS A 203 11.48 -3.05 12.63
C LYS A 203 11.34 -2.85 11.14
N ALA A 204 12.45 -3.00 10.42
CA ALA A 204 12.46 -2.98 8.97
C ALA A 204 11.64 -4.14 8.40
N LEU A 205 11.01 -3.91 7.24
CA LEU A 205 10.19 -4.93 6.57
C LEU A 205 11.07 -6.05 6.01
N LYS A 206 11.09 -7.20 6.69
CA LYS A 206 11.86 -8.38 6.24
C LYS A 206 11.07 -9.19 5.22
N GLY A 207 11.74 -9.62 4.15
CA GLY A 207 11.16 -10.51 3.14
C GLY A 207 10.25 -9.83 2.10
N GLY A 208 10.14 -8.50 2.12
CA GLY A 208 9.28 -7.74 1.21
C GLY A 208 9.77 -7.67 -0.24
N VAL A 209 10.80 -8.43 -0.64
CA VAL A 209 11.43 -8.39 -1.97
C VAL A 209 11.39 -9.77 -2.60
N SER A 210 10.90 -9.87 -3.83
CA SER A 210 10.85 -11.15 -4.55
C SER A 210 12.20 -11.56 -5.12
N LYS A 211 12.30 -12.82 -5.54
CA LYS A 211 13.40 -13.25 -6.42
C LYS A 211 13.38 -12.44 -7.72
N VAL A 212 14.56 -12.19 -8.27
CA VAL A 212 14.74 -11.57 -9.58
C VAL A 212 14.16 -12.48 -10.66
N PHE A 213 13.40 -11.91 -11.58
CA PHE A 213 12.86 -12.62 -12.74
C PHE A 213 13.00 -11.78 -14.02
N LYS A 214 12.92 -12.45 -15.16
CA LYS A 214 12.97 -11.82 -16.49
C LYS A 214 11.57 -11.83 -17.11
N LEU A 215 11.24 -10.74 -17.81
CA LEU A 215 10.00 -10.69 -18.57
C LEU A 215 10.14 -11.58 -19.82
N PRO A 216 9.13 -12.39 -20.15
CA PRO A 216 9.19 -13.21 -21.34
C PRO A 216 9.20 -12.34 -22.60
N ALA A 217 9.84 -12.86 -23.66
CA ALA A 217 9.80 -12.22 -24.96
C ALA A 217 8.35 -12.07 -25.46
N LEU A 218 8.12 -11.06 -26.30
CA LEU A 218 6.83 -10.83 -26.92
C LEU A 218 6.40 -12.08 -27.69
N LYS A 219 5.24 -12.64 -27.35
CA LYS A 219 4.63 -13.70 -28.17
C LYS A 219 4.18 -13.08 -29.49
N VAL A 220 5.02 -13.19 -30.52
CA VAL A 220 4.63 -12.86 -31.88
C VAL A 220 3.56 -13.87 -32.28
N LYS A 221 2.32 -13.43 -32.50
CA LYS A 221 1.33 -14.29 -33.16
C LYS A 221 1.87 -14.56 -34.56
N GLU A 222 2.22 -15.80 -34.85
CA GLU A 222 2.51 -16.24 -36.22
C GLU A 222 1.35 -15.78 -37.10
N LYS A 223 1.68 -15.04 -38.18
CA LYS A 223 0.70 -14.70 -39.20
C LYS A 223 0.19 -16.03 -39.76
N LYS A 224 -1.09 -16.32 -39.53
CA LYS A 224 -1.77 -17.41 -40.23
C LYS A 224 -1.61 -17.11 -41.74
N PRO A 225 -1.13 -18.07 -42.55
CA PRO A 225 -0.87 -17.87 -43.97
C PRO A 225 -2.12 -17.45 -44.74
#